data_AF-A0A497A1Y0-F1
#
_entry.id   AF-A0A497A1Y0-F1
#
_cell.length_a   1.000
_cell.length_b   1.000
_cell.length_c   1.000
_cell.angle_alpha   90.00
_cell.angle_beta   90.00
_cell.angle_gamma   90.00
#
_symmetry.space_group_name_H-M   'P 1'
#
loop_
_entity.id
_entity.type
_entity.pdbx_description
1 polymer ?
#
loop_
_entity_poly.entity_id
_entity_poly.type
_entity_poly.pdbx_seq_one_letter_code
_entity_poly.pdbx_strand_id
1 'polypeptide(L)'
;RGVGQPVIIPGDMGTASYVLIGTEKAMEETWGSTCHGAGRVISRHGAIRRFRGTDIQRKLEAKGQVVRATHPKILAEEASEAYKDIDEVIRSVSLSDISKPIARVTPLGVAKG
;
A
#
# COMPACT_ATOMS: atom_id res chain seq x y z
N ARG A 1 7.69 4.42 -27.62
CA ARG A 1 7.05 3.92 -26.37
C ARG A 1 7.17 2.40 -26.41
N GLY A 2 7.83 1.76 -25.43
CA GLY A 2 8.14 0.31 -25.50
C GLY A 2 8.47 -0.34 -24.15
N VAL A 3 8.07 0.28 -23.04
CA VAL A 3 8.42 -0.17 -21.68
C VAL A 3 7.21 -0.66 -20.88
N GLY A 4 6.03 -0.79 -21.50
CA GLY A 4 4.77 -1.10 -20.81
C GLY A 4 4.07 0.12 -20.18
N GLN A 5 2.82 -0.06 -19.76
CA GLN A 5 2.02 0.97 -19.09
C GLN A 5 2.42 1.08 -17.61
N PRO A 6 2.68 2.30 -17.07
CA PRO A 6 2.90 2.48 -15.65
C PRO A 6 1.69 2.06 -14.80
N VAL A 7 1.95 1.34 -13.71
CA VAL A 7 0.97 0.91 -12.72
C VAL A 7 1.39 1.45 -11.36
N ILE A 8 0.50 2.15 -10.67
CA ILE A 8 0.77 2.76 -9.37
C ILE A 8 0.07 1.95 -8.30
N ILE A 9 0.84 1.38 -7.37
CA ILE A 9 0.31 0.56 -6.30
C ILE A 9 0.57 1.26 -4.96
N PRO A 10 -0.46 1.87 -4.36
CA PRO A 10 -0.36 2.38 -3.00
C PRO A 10 -0.20 1.22 -2.01
N GLY A 11 0.72 1.39 -1.05
CA GLY A 11 0.74 0.60 0.17
C GLY A 11 -0.31 1.11 1.17
N ASP A 12 0.06 1.11 2.44
CA ASP A 12 -0.67 1.81 3.49
C ASP A 12 0.11 3.07 3.94
N MET A 13 -0.40 3.78 4.94
CA MET A 13 0.22 5.03 5.41
C MET A 13 1.66 4.87 5.94
N GLY A 14 2.04 3.68 6.40
CA GLY A 14 3.33 3.42 7.04
C GLY A 14 4.26 2.52 6.24
N THR A 15 3.83 2.04 5.07
CA THR A 15 4.57 1.09 4.21
C THR A 15 4.88 1.67 2.84
N ALA A 16 5.65 0.92 2.04
CA ALA A 16 6.07 1.39 0.74
C ALA A 16 4.91 1.44 -0.26
N SER A 17 5.04 2.30 -1.27
CA SER A 17 4.25 2.23 -2.50
C SER A 17 5.16 1.83 -3.66
N TYR A 18 4.57 1.34 -4.74
CA TYR A 18 5.31 0.84 -5.88
C TYR A 18 4.86 1.48 -7.19
N VAL A 19 5.81 1.64 -8.09
CA VAL A 19 5.55 1.84 -9.51
C VAL A 19 5.99 0.58 -10.23
N LEU A 20 5.11 0.04 -11.07
CA LEU A 20 5.36 -1.12 -11.91
C LEU A 20 5.07 -0.75 -13.37
N ILE A 21 5.34 -1.70 -14.26
CA ILE A 21 4.90 -1.68 -15.65
C ILE A 21 4.06 -2.93 -15.95
N GLY A 22 3.01 -2.77 -16.75
CA GLY A 22 2.22 -3.89 -17.29
C GLY A 22 3.04 -4.74 -18.28
N THR A 23 2.61 -5.99 -18.47
CA THR A 23 3.26 -6.98 -19.33
C THR A 23 2.27 -7.60 -20.31
N GLU A 24 2.78 -8.24 -21.37
CA GLU A 24 1.93 -9.02 -22.30
C GLU A 24 1.23 -10.19 -21.61
N LYS A 25 1.91 -10.83 -20.65
CA LYS A 25 1.30 -11.91 -19.87
C LYS A 25 0.07 -11.45 -19.08
N ALA A 26 0.04 -10.19 -18.65
CA ALA A 26 -1.17 -9.60 -18.06
C ALA A 26 -2.33 -9.55 -19.06
N MET A 27 -2.06 -9.23 -20.33
CA MET A 27 -3.07 -9.21 -21.40
C MET A 27 -3.64 -10.61 -21.65
N GLU A 28 -2.77 -11.63 -21.63
CA GLU A 28 -3.14 -13.03 -21.86
C GLU A 28 -3.91 -13.64 -20.69
N GLU A 29 -3.45 -13.45 -19.45
CA GLU A 29 -3.97 -14.18 -18.29
C GLU A 29 -5.00 -13.42 -17.46
N THR A 30 -5.02 -12.08 -17.56
CA THR A 30 -5.82 -11.23 -16.65
C THR A 30 -6.52 -10.07 -17.35
N TRP A 31 -6.60 -10.11 -18.68
CA TRP A 31 -7.20 -9.05 -19.50
C TRP A 31 -6.58 -7.67 -19.23
N GLY A 32 -5.25 -7.63 -19.07
CA GLY A 32 -4.51 -6.39 -18.83
C GLY A 32 -4.69 -5.82 -17.42
N SER A 33 -4.99 -6.65 -16.43
CA SER A 33 -5.25 -6.24 -15.05
C SER A 33 -4.14 -6.64 -14.08
N THR A 34 -4.12 -6.03 -12.90
CA THR A 34 -3.17 -6.38 -11.82
C THR A 34 -3.74 -5.94 -10.46
N CYS A 35 -2.96 -6.09 -9.38
CA CYS A 35 -3.34 -5.64 -8.04
C CYS A 35 -3.50 -4.10 -7.97
N HIS A 36 -4.14 -3.60 -6.90
CA HIS A 36 -4.37 -2.16 -6.69
C HIS A 36 -3.78 -1.64 -5.37
N GLY A 37 -3.21 -2.51 -4.54
CA GLY A 37 -2.70 -2.16 -3.22
C GLY A 37 -2.55 -3.39 -2.32
N ALA A 38 -2.20 -3.14 -1.06
CA ALA A 38 -1.97 -4.20 -0.07
C ALA A 38 -3.24 -5.02 0.24
N GLY A 39 -4.41 -4.37 0.26
CA GLY A 39 -5.67 -5.00 0.65
C GLY A 39 -5.77 -5.25 2.17
N ARG A 40 -6.99 -5.12 2.71
CA ARG A 40 -7.24 -5.23 4.15
C ARG A 40 -7.34 -6.68 4.62
N VAL A 41 -6.81 -6.94 5.81
CA VAL A 41 -6.99 -8.19 6.57
C VAL A 41 -7.81 -7.99 7.84
N ILE A 42 -7.98 -6.75 8.29
CA ILE A 42 -8.86 -6.38 9.41
C ILE A 42 -9.91 -5.38 8.93
N SER A 43 -11.18 -5.61 9.29
CA SER A 43 -12.25 -4.64 9.04
C SER A 43 -11.95 -3.30 9.71
N ARG A 44 -12.50 -2.21 9.19
CA ARG A 44 -12.34 -0.85 9.76
C ARG A 44 -12.70 -0.80 11.24
N HIS A 45 -13.87 -1.33 11.59
CA HIS A 45 -14.33 -1.43 12.98
C HIS A 45 -13.42 -2.32 13.83
N GLY A 46 -12.90 -3.41 13.27
CA GLY A 46 -11.92 -4.27 13.95
C GLY A 46 -10.62 -3.53 14.27
N ALA A 47 -10.11 -2.75 13.31
CA ALA A 47 -8.91 -1.95 13.47
C ALA A 47 -9.10 -0.85 14.52
N ILE A 48 -10.21 -0.12 14.48
CA ILE A 48 -10.54 0.92 15.47
C ILE A 48 -10.63 0.37 16.90
N ARG A 49 -11.14 -0.85 17.08
CA ARG A 49 -11.19 -1.51 18.41
C ARG A 49 -9.82 -1.99 18.89
N ARG A 50 -8.95 -2.39 17.95
CA ARG A 50 -7.65 -3.00 18.25
C ARG A 50 -6.53 -1.99 18.44
N PHE A 51 -6.58 -0.87 17.71
CA PHE A 51 -5.51 0.11 17.65
C PHE A 51 -5.96 1.47 18.19
N ARG A 52 -5.01 2.19 18.78
CA ARG A 52 -5.21 3.59 19.17
C ARG A 52 -4.50 4.49 18.18
N GLY A 53 -5.23 5.44 17.60
CA GLY A 53 -4.70 6.35 16.59
C GLY A 53 -3.47 7.14 17.02
N THR A 54 -3.41 7.52 18.29
CA THR A 54 -2.26 8.22 18.88
C THR A 54 -1.00 7.34 18.95
N ASP A 55 -1.17 6.03 19.15
CA ASP A 55 -0.04 5.09 19.19
C ASP A 55 0.49 4.86 17.78
N ILE A 56 -0.43 4.76 16.81
CA ILE A 56 -0.11 4.68 15.39
C ILE A 56 0.63 5.93 14.93
N GLN A 57 0.15 7.12 15.28
CA GLN A 57 0.83 8.38 14.94
C GLN A 57 2.26 8.40 15.48
N ARG A 58 2.44 8.10 16.79
CA ARG A 58 3.77 8.03 17.41
C ARG A 58 4.69 7.03 16.71
N LYS A 59 4.15 5.87 16.31
CA LYS A 59 4.91 4.84 15.58
C LYS A 59 5.40 5.32 14.21
N LEU A 60 4.57 6.06 13.48
CA LEU A 60 4.93 6.62 12.17
C LEU A 60 5.95 7.76 12.32
N GLU A 61 5.74 8.66 13.30
CA GLU A 61 6.68 9.75 13.60
C GLU A 61 8.05 9.21 14.05
N ALA A 62 8.09 8.11 14.81
CA ALA A 62 9.33 7.42 15.18
C ALA A 62 10.08 6.83 13.97
N LYS A 63 9.40 6.59 12.84
CA LYS A 63 10.03 6.21 11.56
C LYS A 63 10.51 7.43 10.74
N GLY A 64 10.39 8.65 11.28
CA GLY A 64 10.71 9.89 10.58
C GLY A 64 9.61 10.38 9.64
N GLN A 65 8.37 9.90 9.80
CA GLN A 65 7.25 10.25 8.93
C GLN A 65 6.41 11.36 9.54
N VAL A 66 6.15 12.42 8.77
CA VAL A 66 5.28 13.52 9.22
C VAL A 66 3.82 13.14 8.99
N VAL A 67 3.05 12.98 10.07
CA VAL A 67 1.64 12.58 9.97
C VAL A 67 0.71 13.74 10.34
N ARG A 68 -0.33 13.92 9.53
CA ARG A 68 -1.46 14.83 9.80
C ARG A 68 -2.75 14.07 9.56
N ALA A 69 -3.64 14.08 10.55
CA ALA A 69 -4.95 13.46 10.45
C ALA A 69 -6.04 14.40 10.98
N THR A 70 -7.22 14.41 10.36
CA THR A 70 -8.39 15.16 10.86
C THR A 70 -8.87 14.64 12.21
N HIS A 71 -8.76 13.32 12.45
CA HIS A 71 -9.09 12.71 13.73
C HIS A 71 -8.20 11.48 14.01
N PRO A 72 -7.73 11.24 15.26
CA PRO A 72 -6.91 10.06 15.59
C PRO A 72 -7.55 8.72 15.20
N LYS A 73 -8.88 8.62 15.30
CA LYS A 73 -9.66 7.45 14.86
C LYS A 73 -9.33 6.98 13.44
N ILE A 74 -9.05 7.91 12.51
CA ILE A 74 -8.72 7.59 11.12
C ILE A 74 -7.39 6.85 11.03
N LEU A 75 -6.41 7.24 11.84
CA LEU A 75 -5.14 6.52 11.93
C LEU A 75 -5.31 5.12 12.52
N ALA A 76 -6.24 4.93 13.45
CA ALA A 76 -6.56 3.59 13.96
C ALA A 76 -7.24 2.71 12.89
N GLU A 77 -8.15 3.29 12.11
CA GLU A 77 -8.83 2.60 11.00
C GLU A 77 -7.86 2.15 9.91
N GLU A 78 -6.85 2.97 9.65
CA GLU A 78 -5.87 2.82 8.57
C GLU A 78 -4.52 2.25 9.03
N ALA A 79 -4.42 1.74 10.26
CA ALA A 79 -3.22 1.10 10.82
C ALA A 79 -2.60 0.11 9.82
N SER A 80 -1.27 0.15 9.64
CA SER A 80 -0.55 -0.73 8.70
C SER A 80 -0.85 -2.21 8.96
N GLU A 81 -1.01 -2.59 10.22
CA GLU A 81 -1.35 -3.95 10.66
C GLU A 81 -2.77 -4.40 10.25
N ALA A 82 -3.61 -3.49 9.75
CA ALA A 82 -4.91 -3.82 9.17
C ALA A 82 -4.83 -4.25 7.70
N TYR A 83 -3.65 -4.13 7.08
CA TYR A 83 -3.37 -4.46 5.67
C TYR A 83 -2.42 -5.66 5.55
N LYS A 84 -2.40 -6.29 4.38
CA LYS A 84 -1.34 -7.26 4.03
C LYS A 84 -0.01 -6.55 3.89
N ASP A 85 1.07 -7.32 3.89
CA ASP A 85 2.36 -6.80 3.47
C ASP A 85 2.34 -6.47 1.97
N ILE A 86 2.55 -5.19 1.64
CA ILE A 86 2.60 -4.73 0.26
C ILE A 86 3.75 -5.37 -0.52
N ASP A 87 4.90 -5.61 0.13
CA ASP A 87 6.08 -6.17 -0.53
C ASP A 87 5.78 -7.60 -1.00
N GLU A 88 4.96 -8.36 -0.26
CA GLU A 88 4.50 -9.71 -0.65
C GLU A 88 3.45 -9.69 -1.77
N VAL A 89 2.53 -8.72 -1.77
CA VAL A 89 1.59 -8.54 -2.89
C VAL A 89 2.33 -8.25 -4.19
N ILE A 90 3.34 -7.36 -4.13
CA ILE A 90 4.18 -7.03 -5.29
C ILE A 90 5.02 -8.23 -5.73
N ARG A 91 5.58 -8.99 -4.78
CA ARG A 91 6.31 -10.23 -5.08
C ARG A 91 5.44 -11.20 -5.86
N SER A 92 4.18 -11.38 -5.45
CA SER A 92 3.24 -12.29 -6.11
C SER A 92 2.98 -11.92 -7.58
N VAL A 93 2.65 -10.65 -7.85
CA VAL A 93 2.39 -10.20 -9.23
C VAL A 93 3.65 -10.15 -10.10
N SER A 94 4.82 -9.96 -9.48
CA SER A 94 6.10 -10.03 -10.18
C SER A 94 6.48 -11.47 -10.52
N LEU A 95 6.21 -12.44 -9.64
CA LEU A 95 6.46 -13.86 -9.89
C LEU A 95 5.52 -14.45 -10.94
N SER A 96 4.27 -13.98 -10.99
CA SER A 96 3.35 -14.35 -12.07
C SER A 96 3.67 -13.66 -13.39
N ASP A 97 4.56 -12.66 -13.39
CA ASP A 97 4.97 -11.84 -14.54
C ASP A 97 3.81 -11.04 -15.18
N ILE A 98 2.73 -10.77 -14.44
CA ILE A 98 1.64 -9.88 -14.89
C ILE A 98 1.97 -8.40 -14.65
N SER A 99 2.98 -8.09 -13.84
CA SER A 99 3.49 -6.73 -13.65
C SER A 99 4.94 -6.75 -13.19
N LYS A 100 5.77 -5.82 -13.65
CA LYS A 100 7.19 -5.74 -13.28
C LYS A 100 7.46 -4.49 -12.44
N PRO A 101 7.95 -4.61 -11.19
CA PRO A 101 8.28 -3.45 -10.36
C PRO A 101 9.48 -2.68 -10.92
N ILE A 102 9.36 -1.36 -10.97
CA ILE A 102 10.41 -0.46 -11.46
C ILE A 102 10.89 0.54 -10.39
N ALA A 103 10.04 0.84 -9.41
CA ALA A 103 10.42 1.69 -8.28
C ALA A 103 9.64 1.31 -7.02
N ARG A 104 10.31 1.42 -5.88
CA ARG A 104 9.73 1.34 -4.54
C ARG A 104 9.95 2.67 -3.85
N VAL A 105 8.90 3.26 -3.30
CA VAL A 105 8.95 4.55 -2.62
C VAL A 105 8.47 4.39 -1.18
N THR A 106 9.16 5.04 -0.25
CA THR A 106 8.80 5.04 1.18
C THR A 106 8.24 6.40 1.58
N PRO A 107 7.12 6.46 2.31
CA PRO A 107 6.49 7.73 2.63
C PRO A 107 7.32 8.52 3.64
N LEU A 108 7.49 9.81 3.35
CA LEU A 108 8.09 10.80 4.27
C LEU A 108 7.01 11.59 5.03
N GLY A 109 5.80 11.67 4.47
CA GLY A 109 4.69 12.34 5.10
C GLY A 109 3.35 11.81 4.62
N VAL A 110 2.36 11.88 5.51
CA VAL A 110 1.01 11.36 5.30
C VAL A 110 0.00 12.39 5.79
N ALA A 111 -0.92 12.77 4.92
CA ALA A 111 -2.11 13.52 5.28
C ALA A 111 -3.35 12.62 5.10
N LYS A 112 -4.13 12.41 6.17
CA LYS A 112 -5.38 11.61 6.15
C LYS A 112 -6.56 12.47 6.60
N GLY A 113 -7.63 12.45 5.81
CA GLY A 113 -8.87 13.21 6.00
C GLY A 113 -10.03 12.32 6.36
#